data_AF-Q8GN34-F1
#
_entry.id   AF-Q8GN34-F1
#
_cell.length_a   1.000
_cell.length_b   1.000
_cell.length_c   1.000
_cell.angle_alpha   90.00
_cell.angle_beta   90.00
_cell.angle_gamma   90.00
#
_symmetry.space_group_name_H-M   'P 1'
#
loop_
_entity.id
_entity.type
_entity.pdbx_description
1 polymer ?
#
loop_
_entity_poly.entity_id
_entity_poly.type
_entity_poly.pdbx_seq_one_letter_code
_entity_poly.pdbx_strand_id
1 'polypeptide(L)'
;MVRYYSNIVGKYGIPVQNALKKLAGIHIDYICSTHGPVWHENVEKVVNLYDRMSKYETDPGLVICYGTMYGNTEDRTPSMYEYIWIKENREAKVVSSFAANIYLGWGR
;
A
#
# COMPACT_ATOMS: atom_id res chain seq x y z
N MET A 1 0.84 5.10 -7.25
CA MET A 1 -0.19 4.07 -7.48
C MET A 1 -0.51 3.25 -6.23
N VAL A 2 0.49 2.71 -5.49
CA VAL A 2 0.28 1.94 -4.25
C VAL A 2 -0.65 2.66 -3.25
N ARG A 3 -0.43 3.94 -2.97
CA ARG A 3 -1.31 4.75 -2.09
C ARG A 3 -2.78 4.76 -2.55
N TYR A 4 -3.02 4.93 -3.84
CA TYR A 4 -4.38 4.93 -4.37
C TYR A 4 -5.01 3.55 -4.23
N TYR A 5 -4.28 2.51 -4.64
CA TYR A 5 -4.74 1.14 -4.54
C TYR A 5 -5.07 0.79 -3.09
N SER A 6 -4.14 0.99 -2.15
CA SER A 6 -4.31 0.59 -0.75
C SER A 6 -5.50 1.29 -0.07
N ASN A 7 -5.77 2.55 -0.39
CA ASN A 7 -6.82 3.34 0.27
C ASN A 7 -8.19 3.23 -0.41
N ILE A 8 -8.24 3.03 -1.73
CA ILE A 8 -9.51 3.04 -2.49
C ILE A 8 -9.90 1.63 -2.95
N VAL A 9 -8.95 0.91 -3.54
CA VAL A 9 -9.21 -0.36 -4.23
C VAL A 9 -8.93 -1.58 -3.33
N GLY A 10 -8.14 -1.43 -2.28
CA GLY A 10 -7.53 -2.53 -1.52
C GLY A 10 -8.53 -3.54 -0.94
N LYS A 11 -9.75 -3.12 -0.65
CA LYS A 11 -10.83 -4.01 -0.17
C LYS A 11 -11.48 -4.88 -1.25
N TYR A 12 -11.16 -4.65 -2.52
CA TYR A 12 -11.80 -5.28 -3.68
C TYR A 12 -10.87 -6.27 -4.41
N GLY A 13 -10.02 -7.00 -3.68
CA GLY A 13 -9.06 -7.95 -4.28
C GLY A 13 -9.70 -8.97 -5.24
N ILE A 14 -10.77 -9.65 -4.82
CA ILE A 14 -11.48 -10.63 -5.66
C ILE A 14 -12.03 -9.99 -6.96
N PRO A 15 -12.78 -8.87 -6.90
CA PRO A 15 -13.18 -8.13 -8.10
C PRO A 15 -12.03 -7.77 -9.04
N VAL A 16 -10.89 -7.31 -8.52
CA VAL A 16 -9.71 -6.97 -9.33
C VAL A 16 -9.16 -8.21 -10.04
N GLN A 17 -8.98 -9.32 -9.32
CA GLN A 17 -8.54 -10.58 -9.89
C GLN A 17 -9.46 -11.08 -11.01
N ASN A 18 -10.79 -10.96 -10.82
CA ASN A 18 -11.76 -11.35 -11.84
C ASN A 18 -11.71 -10.45 -13.07
N ALA A 19 -11.47 -9.15 -12.90
CA ALA A 19 -11.28 -8.22 -14.01
C ALA A 19 -10.01 -8.54 -14.79
N LEU A 20 -8.89 -8.78 -14.10
CA LEU A 20 -7.62 -9.15 -14.72
C LEU A 20 -7.74 -10.45 -15.52
N LYS A 21 -8.44 -11.46 -14.98
CA LYS A 21 -8.71 -12.72 -15.71
C LYS A 21 -9.49 -12.51 -17.01
N LYS A 22 -10.48 -11.62 -17.03
CA LYS A 22 -11.24 -11.29 -18.24
C LYS A 22 -10.38 -10.60 -19.30
N LEU A 23 -9.30 -9.93 -18.89
CA LEU A 23 -8.41 -9.18 -19.77
C LEU A 23 -7.14 -9.97 -20.17
N ALA A 24 -6.90 -11.15 -19.60
CA ALA A 24 -5.63 -11.89 -19.74
C ALA A 24 -5.23 -12.28 -21.18
N GLY A 25 -6.17 -12.29 -22.13
CA GLY A 25 -5.91 -12.58 -23.54
C GLY A 25 -5.87 -11.33 -24.44
N ILE A 26 -5.99 -10.12 -23.87
CA ILE A 26 -6.09 -8.88 -24.62
C ILE A 26 -4.76 -8.13 -24.52
N HIS A 27 -4.22 -7.72 -25.66
CA HIS A 27 -3.08 -6.80 -25.68
C HIS A 27 -3.56 -5.40 -25.26
N ILE A 28 -2.90 -4.81 -24.26
CA ILE A 28 -3.25 -3.50 -23.72
C ILE A 28 -2.13 -2.53 -24.07
N ASP A 29 -2.38 -1.66 -25.05
CA ASP A 29 -1.44 -0.59 -25.42
C ASP A 29 -1.54 0.62 -24.47
N TYR A 30 -2.75 0.91 -23.99
CA TYR A 30 -3.03 2.10 -23.17
C TYR A 30 -3.97 1.77 -22.01
N ILE A 31 -3.66 2.35 -20.84
CA ILE A 31 -4.58 2.44 -19.70
C ILE A 31 -4.88 3.91 -19.44
N CYS A 32 -6.08 4.34 -19.78
CA CYS A 32 -6.58 5.70 -19.57
C CYS A 32 -7.41 5.77 -18.27
N SER A 33 -6.75 5.92 -17.13
CA SER A 33 -7.44 6.04 -15.83
C SER A 33 -8.14 7.39 -15.68
N THR A 34 -9.24 7.42 -14.91
CA THR A 34 -9.96 8.67 -14.57
C THR A 34 -9.16 9.60 -13.66
N HIS A 35 -8.16 9.06 -12.94
CA HIS A 35 -7.30 9.80 -12.04
C HIS A 35 -5.84 9.44 -12.28
N GLY A 36 -4.98 10.46 -12.40
CA GLY A 36 -3.55 10.28 -12.64
C GLY A 36 -3.21 10.22 -14.13
N PRO A 37 -2.00 9.73 -14.46
CA PRO A 37 -1.51 9.72 -15.84
C PRO A 37 -2.13 8.61 -16.68
N VAL A 38 -2.04 8.76 -17.99
CA VAL A 38 -2.28 7.67 -18.96
C VAL A 38 -1.04 6.78 -19.00
N TRP A 39 -1.23 5.46 -18.95
CA TRP A 39 -0.12 4.50 -19.00
C TRP A 39 -0.04 3.89 -20.39
N HIS A 40 1.10 4.06 -21.07
CA HIS A 40 1.36 3.46 -22.38
C HIS A 40 2.75 2.81 -22.44
N GLU A 41 3.76 3.38 -21.77
CA GLU A 41 5.09 2.77 -21.68
C GLU A 41 5.20 1.70 -20.58
N ASN A 42 4.41 1.83 -19.52
CA ASN A 42 4.56 1.04 -18.29
C ASN A 42 3.31 0.21 -17.96
N VAL A 43 2.53 -0.17 -18.98
CA VAL A 43 1.26 -0.90 -18.81
C VAL A 43 1.45 -2.17 -17.98
N GLU A 44 2.45 -2.98 -18.32
CA GLU A 44 2.72 -4.25 -17.63
C GLU A 44 3.02 -4.03 -16.13
N LYS A 45 3.81 -3.01 -15.79
CA LYS A 45 4.12 -2.65 -14.41
C LYS A 45 2.87 -2.30 -13.60
N VAL A 46 1.91 -1.61 -14.22
CA VAL A 46 0.64 -1.23 -13.60
C VAL A 46 -0.22 -2.46 -13.35
N VAL A 47 -0.36 -3.32 -14.35
CA VAL A 47 -1.13 -4.57 -14.26
C VAL A 47 -0.55 -5.49 -13.18
N ASN A 48 0.77 -5.71 -13.19
CA ASN A 48 1.46 -6.54 -12.20
C ASN A 48 1.33 -5.99 -10.78
N LEU A 49 1.33 -4.67 -10.60
CA LEU A 49 1.08 -4.07 -9.29
C LEU A 49 -0.34 -4.40 -8.79
N TYR A 50 -1.35 -4.26 -9.64
CA TYR A 50 -2.73 -4.57 -9.29
C TYR A 50 -2.92 -6.07 -9.02
N ASP A 51 -2.25 -6.94 -9.79
CA ASP A 51 -2.28 -8.39 -9.58
C ASP A 51 -1.70 -8.78 -8.21
N ARG A 52 -0.46 -8.35 -7.90
CA ARG A 52 0.17 -8.59 -6.59
C ARG A 52 -0.67 -8.07 -5.43
N MET A 53 -1.09 -6.80 -5.52
CA MET A 53 -1.82 -6.14 -4.43
C MET A 53 -3.22 -6.75 -4.21
N SER A 54 -3.89 -7.27 -5.25
CA SER A 54 -5.20 -7.93 -5.10
C SER A 54 -5.10 -9.34 -4.50
N LYS A 55 -3.93 -9.97 -4.56
CA LYS A 55 -3.61 -11.22 -3.88
C LYS A 55 -3.11 -11.01 -2.43
N TYR A 56 -3.00 -9.76 -1.99
CA TYR A 56 -2.38 -9.38 -0.71
C TYR A 56 -0.93 -9.86 -0.59
N GLU A 57 -0.22 -9.94 -1.71
CA GLU A 57 1.21 -10.22 -1.71
C GLU A 57 1.97 -9.00 -1.19
N THR A 58 2.78 -9.21 -0.15
CA THR A 58 3.55 -8.15 0.49
C THR A 58 5.04 -8.40 0.34
N ASP A 59 5.81 -7.31 0.31
CA ASP A 59 7.25 -7.40 0.49
C ASP A 59 7.54 -7.62 1.99
N PRO A 60 8.61 -8.37 2.34
CA PRO A 60 9.03 -8.52 3.73
C PRO A 60 9.29 -7.15 4.38
N GLY A 61 8.56 -6.85 5.45
CA GLY A 61 8.71 -5.60 6.18
C GLY A 61 7.73 -5.50 7.33
N LEU A 62 7.98 -4.57 8.24
CA LEU A 62 7.12 -4.30 9.38
C LEU A 62 6.59 -2.86 9.31
N VAL A 63 5.31 -2.66 9.62
CA VAL A 63 4.76 -1.32 9.86
C VAL A 63 4.28 -1.26 11.30
N ILE A 64 4.85 -0.35 12.09
CA ILE A 64 4.40 -0.09 13.47
C ILE A 64 3.58 1.19 13.46
N CYS A 65 2.27 1.05 13.62
CA CYS A 65 1.36 2.18 13.79
C CYS A 65 1.05 2.35 15.28
N TYR A 66 1.31 3.53 15.83
CA TYR A 66 0.98 3.85 17.22
C TYR A 66 0.36 5.24 17.35
N GLY A 67 -0.36 5.46 18.45
CA GLY A 67 -0.76 6.77 18.93
C GLY A 67 -0.42 6.88 20.41
N THR A 68 0.01 8.06 20.85
CA THR A 68 0.30 8.32 22.27
C THR A 68 -0.15 9.72 22.67
N MET A 69 -0.78 9.83 23.83
CA MET A 69 -1.16 11.15 24.38
C MET A 69 -0.09 11.72 25.31
N TYR A 70 0.69 10.85 25.95
CA TYR A 70 1.62 11.20 27.03
C TYR A 70 3.04 10.66 26.80
N GLY A 71 3.41 10.30 25.58
CA GLY A 71 4.76 9.81 25.24
C GLY A 71 5.06 8.36 25.61
N ASN A 72 4.37 7.78 26.60
CA ASN A 72 4.67 6.42 27.11
C ASN A 72 4.71 5.32 26.04
N THR A 73 3.89 5.41 24.99
CA THR A 73 3.86 4.41 23.90
C THR A 73 4.95 4.69 22.87
N GLU A 74 5.26 5.96 22.63
CA GLU A 74 6.35 6.39 21.76
C GLU A 74 7.69 5.92 22.30
N ASP A 75 7.94 6.10 23.60
CA ASP A 75 9.18 5.68 24.26
C ASP A 75 9.42 4.16 24.16
N ARG A 76 8.36 3.35 24.09
CA ARG A 76 8.47 1.90 23.96
C ARG A 76 8.63 1.41 22.52
N THR A 77 8.26 2.23 21.54
CA THR A 77 8.25 1.83 20.12
C THR A 77 9.66 1.46 19.59
N PRO A 78 10.75 2.18 19.91
CA PRO A 78 12.11 1.80 19.52
C PRO A 78 12.53 0.41 20.03
N SER A 79 12.26 0.09 21.30
CA SER A 79 12.60 -1.22 21.88
C SER A 79 11.86 -2.38 21.18
N MET A 80 10.60 -2.15 20.78
CA MET A 80 9.82 -3.14 20.03
C MET A 80 10.36 -3.33 18.62
N TYR A 81 10.78 -2.25 17.96
CA TYR A 81 11.44 -2.32 16.66
C TYR A 81 12.76 -3.09 16.72
N GLU A 82 13.63 -2.75 17.67
CA GLU A 82 14.95 -3.38 17.82
C GLU A 82 14.83 -4.89 18.06
N TYR A 83 13.89 -5.31 18.91
CA TYR A 83 13.62 -6.74 19.14
C TYR A 83 13.21 -7.48 17.85
N ILE A 84 12.34 -6.88 17.03
CA ILE A 84 11.88 -7.50 15.78
C ILE A 84 13.00 -7.48 14.72
N TRP A 85 13.80 -6.42 14.67
CA TRP A 85 14.95 -6.33 13.77
C TRP A 85 15.99 -7.42 14.09
N ILE A 86 16.36 -7.59 15.37
CA ILE A 86 17.30 -8.63 15.80
C ILE A 86 16.80 -10.04 15.44
N LYS A 87 15.48 -10.29 15.57
CA LYS A 87 14.92 -11.63 15.36
C LYS A 87 14.66 -11.98 13.90
N GLU A 88 14.25 -11.01 13.09
CA GLU A 88 13.73 -11.27 11.75
C GLU A 88 14.50 -10.54 10.64
N ASN A 89 15.49 -9.71 10.99
CA ASN A 89 16.26 -8.87 10.07
C ASN A 89 15.37 -8.09 9.10
N ARG A 90 14.25 -7.54 9.62
CA ARG A 90 13.25 -6.83 8.82
C ARG A 90 13.32 -5.33 9.06
N GLU A 91 13.36 -4.57 7.97
CA GLU A 91 13.18 -3.13 8.04
C GLU A 91 11.76 -2.80 8.52
N ALA A 92 11.65 -1.79 9.39
CA ALA A 92 10.35 -1.32 9.87
C ALA A 92 10.12 0.14 9.50
N LYS A 93 8.87 0.43 9.19
CA LYS A 93 8.35 1.78 9.07
C LYS A 93 7.50 2.10 10.29
N VAL A 94 7.95 3.07 11.08
CA VAL A 94 7.24 3.54 12.28
C VAL A 94 6.37 4.74 11.90
N VAL A 95 5.09 4.72 12.29
CA VAL A 95 4.10 5.74 11.95
C VAL A 95 3.32 6.13 13.20
N SER A 96 3.50 7.38 13.66
CA SER A 96 2.69 8.00 14.72
C SER A 96 1.42 8.59 14.12
N SER A 97 0.26 8.36 14.75
CA SER A 97 -1.02 8.96 14.36
C SER A 97 -1.02 10.50 14.45
N PHE A 98 -0.11 11.10 15.21
CA PHE A 98 0.02 12.56 15.36
C PHE A 98 0.93 13.19 14.31
N ALA A 99 1.83 12.41 13.71
CA ALA A 99 2.74 12.86 12.64
C ALA A 99 2.32 12.34 11.25
N ALA A 100 1.41 11.37 11.19
CA ALA A 100 0.89 10.83 9.95
C ALA A 100 -0.11 11.81 9.32
N ASN A 101 0.07 12.10 8.03
CA ASN A 101 -0.90 12.85 7.24
C ASN A 101 -2.23 12.07 7.17
N ILE A 102 -3.14 12.33 8.11
CA ILE A 102 -4.57 11.99 8.02
C ILE A 102 -5.30 13.19 7.39
N TYR A 103 -4.90 13.61 6.20
CA TYR A 103 -5.73 14.52 5.40
C TYR A 103 -6.81 13.68 4.70
N LEU A 104 -7.94 13.47 5.38
CA LEU A 104 -9.23 13.18 4.74
C LEU A 104 -9.89 14.52 4.37
N GLY A 105 -9.19 15.32 3.55
CA GLY A 105 -9.74 16.54 2.99
C GLY A 105 -10.49 16.23 1.70
N TRP A 106 -11.80 16.01 1.78
CA TRP A 106 -12.69 16.36 0.66
C TRP A 106 -12.86 17.87 0.69
N GLY A 107 -11.87 18.59 0.15
CA GLY A 107 -12.01 20.00 -0.17
C GLY A 107 -12.90 20.13 -1.40
N ARG A 108 -13.97 20.91 -1.27
CA ARG A 108 -14.61 21.56 -2.42
C ARG A 108 -13.63 22.54 -3.05
#